data_AF-A0A4R6URQ5-F1
#
_entry.id   AF-A0A4R6URQ5-F1
#
_cell.length_a   1.000
_cell.length_b   1.000
_cell.length_c   1.000
_cell.angle_alpha   90.00
_cell.angle_beta   90.00
_cell.angle_gamma   90.00
#
_symmetry.space_group_name_H-M   'P 1'
#
loop_
_entity.id
_entity.type
_entity.pdbx_description
1 polymer ?
#
loop_
_entity_poly.entity_id
_entity_poly.type
_entity_poly.pdbx_seq_one_letter_code
_entity_poly.pdbx_strand_id
1 'polypeptide(L)'
;MPWPEGTSPQLEIETSNHNEEGSVARFVTWIPWDSGFRGSGLRVSDLIVGHGDQRYDEETVKAGTRVGDSRFSSWLEKSGLKPDDPFTLLVQRGDERVPIQGRLGAYRTYKNAEGKRMLSETGPLNHEKDGFDYAWDAWYRQFFDVAKVILAGWDYYVGTVTKNQAEQLKPFAERIAYLEQHYPSKFSQALREDYEAMKIIVAGEKRELSAADVAYRGLGEARAKDVTATADKAFAAFLAEVEPELMSNPPEAPNSFTEDIRPLVGKVLRLGAVGKRELLFETKRNWYWSGRYGGGYLIDKRDPSLKPLYVATDEYIEKVDPYFRDPSISFIGTVQAEPALVCDVHRNITVAGVRVQPMAALVANAANKENRFFVDLRPGKSTEAFAGEAALQAGIRRPTLADDAAPEQVLLTAFEAMKMGDMETWLSCYANWMVRSYYERDRSFLYVDRTWETMGRQSATSAWDRARQRLMDDVYGLEVANLSPVRVVYDAAEQPGDHKLSRSTPALVYSVRALVNHIGKIGEEYRTFAGFMLHRRWELQRLDDGPWRITSTHAI
;
A
#
# COMPACT_ATOMS: atom_id res chain seq x y z
N MET A 1 48.81 -9.68 -6.45
CA MET A 1 49.98 -9.02 -7.06
C MET A 1 50.15 -7.65 -6.41
N PRO A 2 51.37 -7.11 -6.27
CA PRO A 2 51.55 -5.71 -5.87
C PRO A 2 50.97 -4.78 -6.95
N TRP A 3 50.33 -3.68 -6.53
CA TRP A 3 49.76 -2.69 -7.43
C TRP A 3 50.84 -1.95 -8.21
N PRO A 4 50.60 -1.56 -9.48
CA PRO A 4 51.50 -0.70 -10.23
C PRO A 4 51.79 0.60 -9.46
N GLU A 5 53.03 1.08 -9.55
CA GLU A 5 53.41 2.37 -8.95
C GLU A 5 52.55 3.50 -9.52
N GLY A 6 52.01 4.37 -8.64
CA GLY A 6 51.09 5.44 -9.02
C GLY A 6 49.61 5.07 -9.11
N THR A 7 49.23 3.85 -8.68
CA THR A 7 47.81 3.46 -8.61
C THR A 7 47.10 4.18 -7.46
N SER A 8 46.06 4.96 -7.78
CA SER A 8 45.24 5.67 -6.81
C SER A 8 44.45 4.70 -5.90
N PRO A 9 44.47 4.89 -4.56
CA PRO A 9 43.61 4.15 -3.65
C PRO A 9 42.14 4.50 -3.89
N GLN A 10 41.27 3.49 -3.81
CA GLN A 10 39.83 3.68 -3.89
C GLN A 10 39.12 2.85 -2.83
N LEU A 11 38.02 3.40 -2.31
CA LEU A 11 37.08 2.63 -1.52
C LEU A 11 36.06 1.99 -2.46
N GLU A 12 36.20 0.70 -2.69
CA GLU A 12 35.33 -0.09 -3.56
C GLU A 12 34.00 -0.37 -2.86
N ILE A 13 33.16 0.65 -2.64
CA ILE A 13 31.77 0.56 -2.20
C ILE A 13 30.93 1.66 -2.85
N GLU A 14 29.68 1.37 -3.16
CA GLU A 14 28.72 2.37 -3.63
C GLU A 14 27.90 2.89 -2.45
N THR A 15 27.71 4.21 -2.43
CA THR A 15 26.88 4.87 -1.42
C THR A 15 25.95 5.90 -2.02
N SER A 16 24.86 6.17 -1.32
CA SER A 16 23.94 7.27 -1.61
C SER A 16 23.75 8.16 -0.39
N ASN A 17 23.13 9.32 -0.60
CA ASN A 17 22.60 10.08 0.53
C ASN A 17 21.50 9.25 1.18
N HIS A 18 21.51 9.18 2.51
CA HIS A 18 20.37 8.67 3.25
C HIS A 18 19.14 9.52 2.91
N ASN A 19 17.93 8.93 2.88
CA ASN A 19 16.67 9.59 2.50
C ASN A 19 16.18 10.63 3.55
N GLU A 20 17.11 11.23 4.28
CA GLU A 20 16.90 12.30 5.24
C GLU A 20 17.62 13.55 4.75
N GLU A 21 16.83 14.61 4.58
CA GLU A 21 17.32 15.94 4.27
C GLU A 21 18.32 16.37 5.36
N GLY A 22 19.52 16.80 4.97
CA GLY A 22 20.60 17.15 5.89
C GLY A 22 21.39 15.96 6.48
N SER A 23 21.17 14.71 6.02
CA SER A 23 21.92 13.56 6.53
C SER A 23 23.44 13.70 6.31
N VAL A 24 24.18 13.72 7.41
CA VAL A 24 25.64 13.57 7.42
C VAL A 24 26.07 12.14 7.08
N ALA A 25 25.19 11.15 7.31
CA ALA A 25 25.44 9.74 7.04
C ALA A 25 25.29 9.37 5.55
N ARG A 26 25.98 8.30 5.15
CA ARG A 26 25.96 7.72 3.79
C ARG A 26 25.44 6.30 3.85
N PHE A 27 24.42 5.99 3.05
CA PHE A 27 23.83 4.67 2.97
C PHE A 27 24.62 3.78 2.01
N VAL A 28 24.99 2.58 2.42
CA VAL A 28 25.68 1.59 1.57
C VAL A 28 24.69 0.97 0.61
N THR A 29 24.76 1.34 -0.67
CA THR A 29 23.88 0.84 -1.72
C THR A 29 24.41 -0.43 -2.37
N TRP A 30 25.73 -0.63 -2.39
CA TRP A 30 26.35 -1.83 -2.93
C TRP A 30 27.80 -2.01 -2.45
N ILE A 31 28.25 -3.26 -2.39
CA ILE A 31 29.65 -3.61 -2.16
C ILE A 31 30.08 -4.51 -3.34
N PRO A 32 30.97 -4.10 -4.24
CA PRO A 32 31.55 -4.98 -5.26
C PRO A 32 32.03 -6.32 -4.69
N TRP A 33 31.86 -7.43 -5.43
CA TRP A 33 32.20 -8.78 -4.96
C TRP A 33 33.70 -9.02 -4.77
N ASP A 34 34.54 -8.20 -5.40
CA ASP A 34 36.00 -8.20 -5.25
C ASP A 34 36.52 -7.10 -4.30
N SER A 35 35.59 -6.36 -3.66
CA SER A 35 35.91 -5.31 -2.70
C SER A 35 36.68 -5.84 -1.49
N GLY A 36 37.69 -5.09 -1.05
CA GLY A 36 38.40 -5.34 0.22
C GLY A 36 37.53 -5.25 1.48
N PHE A 37 36.26 -4.83 1.35
CA PHE A 37 35.27 -4.83 2.43
C PHE A 37 34.39 -6.09 2.47
N ARG A 38 34.46 -6.98 1.48
CA ARG A 38 33.78 -8.29 1.56
C ARG A 38 34.39 -9.13 2.68
N GLY A 39 33.55 -9.76 3.51
CA GLY A 39 33.97 -10.50 4.70
C GLY A 39 34.37 -9.65 5.91
N SER A 40 34.38 -8.31 5.80
CA SER A 40 34.68 -7.41 6.95
C SER A 40 33.54 -7.29 7.96
N GLY A 41 32.35 -7.79 7.61
CA GLY A 41 31.12 -7.55 8.34
C GLY A 41 30.35 -6.30 7.89
N LEU A 42 30.85 -5.51 6.93
CA LEU A 42 30.05 -4.47 6.25
C LEU A 42 28.90 -5.11 5.49
N ARG A 43 27.71 -4.51 5.58
CA ARG A 43 26.49 -4.96 4.90
C ARG A 43 26.01 -3.90 3.94
N VAL A 44 25.40 -4.34 2.83
CA VAL A 44 24.49 -3.45 2.10
C VAL A 44 23.38 -3.05 3.07
N SER A 45 22.91 -1.79 3.00
CA SER A 45 22.00 -1.12 3.95
C SER A 45 22.61 -0.48 5.20
N ASP A 46 23.90 -0.69 5.47
CA ASP A 46 24.58 0.00 6.57
C ASP A 46 24.61 1.53 6.36
N LEU A 47 24.55 2.28 7.47
CA LEU A 47 24.72 3.73 7.48
C LEU A 47 26.13 4.10 7.94
N ILE A 48 26.96 4.58 7.02
CA ILE A 48 28.30 5.07 7.34
C ILE A 48 28.18 6.47 7.94
N VAL A 49 28.64 6.62 9.18
CA VAL A 49 28.63 7.87 9.95
C VAL A 49 30.04 8.43 10.20
N GLY A 50 31.07 7.78 9.66
CA GLY A 50 32.45 8.23 9.77
C GLY A 50 33.45 7.26 9.15
N HIS A 51 34.72 7.63 9.18
CA HIS A 51 35.86 6.79 8.78
C HIS A 51 37.08 7.08 9.64
N GLY A 52 37.91 6.07 9.89
CA GLY A 52 38.99 6.15 10.86
C GLY A 52 38.48 6.64 12.23
N ASP A 53 39.11 7.70 12.74
CA ASP A 53 38.69 8.39 13.97
C ASP A 53 37.77 9.60 13.69
N GLN A 54 37.50 9.92 12.42
CA GLN A 54 36.68 11.05 12.01
C GLN A 54 35.20 10.68 11.94
N ARG A 55 34.35 11.47 12.59
CA ARG A 55 32.89 11.42 12.45
C ARG A 55 32.42 12.38 11.37
N TYR A 56 31.34 12.02 10.70
CA TYR A 56 30.70 12.91 9.77
C TYR A 56 29.88 13.97 10.50
N ASP A 57 30.09 15.20 10.06
CA ASP A 57 29.42 16.42 10.48
C ASP A 57 29.19 17.30 9.25
N GLU A 58 28.59 18.48 9.44
CA GLU A 58 28.35 19.41 8.34
C GLU A 58 29.63 19.88 7.64
N GLU A 59 30.75 20.00 8.37
CA GLU A 59 32.02 20.42 7.78
C GLU A 59 32.54 19.36 6.82
N THR A 60 32.43 18.09 7.20
CA THR A 60 32.79 16.96 6.34
C THR A 60 31.93 16.92 5.07
N VAL A 61 30.62 17.22 5.19
CA VAL A 61 29.71 17.35 4.04
C VAL A 61 30.15 18.48 3.12
N LYS A 62 30.41 19.68 3.67
CA LYS A 62 30.84 20.87 2.91
C LYS A 62 32.20 20.65 2.24
N ALA A 63 33.12 19.95 2.90
CA ALA A 63 34.43 19.60 2.37
C ALA A 63 34.34 18.59 1.22
N GLY A 64 33.28 17.77 1.19
CA GLY A 64 33.07 16.69 0.22
C GLY A 64 33.98 15.49 0.47
N THR A 65 34.32 15.23 1.74
CA THR A 65 35.28 14.19 2.17
C THR A 65 34.60 13.03 2.91
N ARG A 66 33.28 12.89 2.78
CA ARG A 66 32.60 11.66 3.21
C ARG A 66 32.82 10.59 2.16
N VAL A 67 32.72 9.34 2.58
CA VAL A 67 32.70 8.19 1.68
C VAL A 67 31.65 8.38 0.56
N GLY A 68 32.11 8.27 -0.69
CA GLY A 68 31.29 8.41 -1.89
C GLY A 68 31.05 9.86 -2.36
N ASP A 69 31.53 10.86 -1.62
CA ASP A 69 31.61 12.22 -2.15
C ASP A 69 32.75 12.34 -3.16
N SER A 70 32.64 13.30 -4.09
CA SER A 70 33.54 13.42 -5.24
C SER A 70 35.01 13.70 -4.90
N ARG A 71 35.31 14.22 -3.69
CA ARG A 71 36.68 14.53 -3.25
C ARG A 71 37.28 13.46 -2.34
N PHE A 72 36.55 12.39 -2.04
CA PHE A 72 37.00 11.35 -1.11
C PHE A 72 38.27 10.62 -1.59
N SER A 73 38.36 10.25 -2.87
CA SER A 73 39.55 9.58 -3.40
C SER A 73 40.80 10.48 -3.33
N SER A 74 40.65 11.76 -3.64
CA SER A 74 41.75 12.73 -3.48
C SER A 74 42.13 12.95 -2.02
N TRP A 75 41.19 12.79 -1.08
CA TRP A 75 41.48 12.81 0.34
C TRP A 75 42.31 11.58 0.75
N LEU A 76 41.98 10.37 0.26
CA LEU A 76 42.77 9.15 0.54
C LEU A 76 44.24 9.31 0.09
N GLU A 77 44.44 9.82 -1.12
CA GLU A 77 45.78 10.08 -1.69
C GLU A 77 46.58 11.08 -0.84
N LYS A 78 45.96 12.21 -0.47
CA LYS A 78 46.60 13.23 0.37
C LYS A 78 46.92 12.74 1.78
N SER A 79 46.14 11.79 2.29
CA SER A 79 46.38 11.11 3.56
C SER A 79 47.49 10.05 3.46
N GLY A 80 48.09 9.85 2.29
CA GLY A 80 49.20 8.92 2.08
C GLY A 80 48.81 7.45 2.03
N LEU A 81 47.50 7.16 1.94
CA LEU A 81 46.98 5.80 1.87
C LEU A 81 47.23 5.18 0.50
N LYS A 82 47.40 3.87 0.47
CA LYS A 82 47.68 3.07 -0.73
C LYS A 82 46.64 1.96 -0.90
N PRO A 83 46.49 1.42 -2.11
CA PRO A 83 45.75 0.18 -2.31
C PRO A 83 46.25 -0.93 -1.36
N ASP A 84 45.33 -1.78 -0.90
CA ASP A 84 45.49 -2.82 0.14
C ASP A 84 45.73 -2.34 1.58
N ASP A 85 45.89 -1.05 1.83
CA ASP A 85 45.98 -0.52 3.21
C ASP A 85 44.68 -0.80 3.98
N PRO A 86 44.78 -1.12 5.29
CA PRO A 86 43.60 -1.27 6.13
C PRO A 86 42.86 0.06 6.27
N PHE A 87 41.53 0.01 6.21
CA PHE A 87 40.67 1.18 6.35
C PHE A 87 39.46 0.88 7.22
N THR A 88 39.16 1.75 8.17
CA THR A 88 38.04 1.58 9.11
C THR A 88 36.88 2.49 8.75
N LEU A 89 35.68 1.92 8.66
CA LEU A 89 34.43 2.64 8.56
C LEU A 89 33.70 2.62 9.91
N LEU A 90 33.11 3.73 10.29
CA LEU A 90 32.21 3.80 11.44
C LEU A 90 30.77 3.70 10.91
N VAL A 91 30.09 2.62 11.29
CA VAL A 91 28.73 2.31 10.83
C VAL A 91 27.75 2.42 11.98
N GLN A 92 26.59 3.02 11.73
CA GLN A 92 25.47 3.06 12.66
C GLN A 92 24.52 1.89 12.36
N ARG A 93 24.22 1.07 13.38
CA ARG A 93 23.22 0.00 13.36
C ARG A 93 22.33 0.12 14.59
N GLY A 94 21.08 0.56 14.40
CA GLY A 94 20.25 0.97 15.54
C GLY A 94 20.91 2.13 16.28
N ASP A 95 21.05 2.02 17.60
CA ASP A 95 21.74 3.01 18.44
C ASP A 95 23.26 2.77 18.55
N GLU A 96 23.74 1.61 18.09
CA GLU A 96 25.15 1.23 18.20
C GLU A 96 25.98 1.72 17.02
N ARG A 97 27.24 2.06 17.33
CA ARG A 97 28.26 2.37 16.34
C ARG A 97 29.27 1.23 16.29
N VAL A 98 29.37 0.62 15.12
CA VAL A 98 30.21 -0.55 14.88
C VAL A 98 31.38 -0.13 13.99
N PRO A 99 32.63 -0.25 14.46
CA PRO A 99 33.80 -0.09 13.60
C PRO A 99 33.94 -1.31 12.70
N ILE A 100 34.02 -1.09 11.39
CA ILE A 100 34.19 -2.12 10.38
C ILE A 100 35.52 -1.91 9.66
N GLN A 101 36.42 -2.89 9.76
CA GLN A 101 37.75 -2.81 9.16
C GLN A 101 37.79 -3.62 7.86
N GLY A 102 38.07 -2.94 6.76
CA GLY A 102 38.32 -3.54 5.45
C GLY A 102 39.67 -3.13 4.89
N ARG A 103 39.83 -3.25 3.57
CA ARG A 103 41.01 -2.78 2.83
C ARG A 103 40.60 -1.88 1.67
N LEU A 104 41.44 -0.88 1.40
CA LEU A 104 41.33 -0.08 0.19
C LEU A 104 41.67 -0.93 -1.03
N GLY A 105 41.00 -0.65 -2.14
CA GLY A 105 41.30 -1.24 -3.44
C GLY A 105 41.83 -0.20 -4.41
N ALA A 106 41.66 -0.50 -5.70
CA ALA A 106 42.00 0.37 -6.81
C ALA A 106 41.18 -0.05 -8.03
N TYR A 107 41.18 0.74 -9.10
CA TYR A 107 40.46 0.36 -10.32
C TYR A 107 41.03 -0.94 -10.92
N ARG A 108 40.16 -1.94 -11.13
CA ARG A 108 40.55 -3.26 -11.65
C ARG A 108 39.93 -3.54 -13.00
N THR A 109 40.73 -4.14 -13.88
CA THR A 109 40.24 -4.81 -15.07
C THR A 109 40.91 -6.18 -15.16
N TYR A 110 40.11 -7.24 -15.18
CA TYR A 110 40.64 -8.60 -15.26
C TYR A 110 40.72 -9.05 -16.70
N LYS A 111 41.88 -9.60 -17.09
CA LYS A 111 42.12 -10.18 -18.40
C LYS A 111 42.89 -11.49 -18.25
N ASN A 112 42.60 -12.46 -19.11
CA ASN A 112 43.37 -13.70 -19.18
C ASN A 112 44.70 -13.50 -19.94
N ALA A 113 45.49 -14.56 -20.10
CA ALA A 113 46.77 -14.52 -20.80
C ALA A 113 46.65 -14.06 -22.27
N GLU A 114 45.51 -14.31 -22.93
CA GLU A 114 45.21 -13.86 -24.29
C GLU A 114 44.59 -12.44 -24.36
N GLY A 115 44.52 -11.73 -23.23
CA GLY A 115 43.99 -10.37 -23.15
C GLY A 115 42.47 -10.25 -23.18
N LYS A 116 41.73 -11.37 -23.10
CA LYS A 116 40.26 -11.40 -23.05
C LYS A 116 39.76 -11.04 -21.65
N ARG A 117 38.66 -10.28 -21.58
CA ARG A 117 38.08 -9.80 -20.31
C ARG A 117 37.47 -10.93 -19.48
N MET A 118 37.68 -10.86 -18.17
CA MET A 118 37.15 -11.80 -17.18
C MET A 118 36.32 -11.04 -16.13
N LEU A 119 35.42 -11.76 -15.44
CA LEU A 119 34.62 -11.18 -14.35
C LEU A 119 35.43 -10.96 -13.06
N SER A 120 36.48 -11.76 -12.84
CA SER A 120 37.39 -11.64 -11.70
C SER A 120 38.76 -12.21 -12.06
N GLU A 121 39.75 -12.09 -11.16
CA GLU A 121 41.13 -12.58 -11.40
C GLU A 121 41.19 -14.06 -11.83
N THR A 122 40.30 -14.89 -11.29
CA THR A 122 40.19 -16.32 -11.60
C THR A 122 38.78 -16.71 -12.05
N GLY A 123 38.02 -15.74 -12.54
CA GLY A 123 36.63 -15.91 -12.94
C GLY A 123 36.45 -16.34 -14.40
N PRO A 124 35.21 -16.54 -14.84
CA PRO A 124 34.92 -16.85 -16.23
C PRO A 124 35.19 -15.66 -17.17
N LEU A 125 35.35 -15.96 -18.46
CA LEU A 125 35.41 -14.94 -19.50
C LEU A 125 34.04 -14.29 -19.70
N ASN A 126 34.01 -12.96 -19.86
CA ASN A 126 32.76 -12.20 -19.93
C ASN A 126 31.76 -12.75 -20.96
N HIS A 127 32.24 -13.07 -22.16
CA HIS A 127 31.40 -13.51 -23.29
C HIS A 127 31.33 -15.03 -23.46
N GLU A 128 31.88 -15.79 -22.51
CA GLU A 128 31.80 -17.25 -22.53
C GLU A 128 30.38 -17.72 -22.20
N LYS A 129 29.98 -18.80 -22.89
CA LYS A 129 28.75 -19.54 -22.60
C LYS A 129 29.14 -20.89 -22.00
N ASP A 130 28.45 -21.26 -20.94
CA ASP A 130 28.71 -22.36 -20.01
C ASP A 130 27.58 -23.40 -20.03
N GLY A 131 26.69 -23.33 -21.03
CA GLY A 131 25.51 -24.19 -21.15
C GLY A 131 24.21 -23.55 -20.64
N PHE A 132 24.29 -22.37 -20.02
CA PHE A 132 23.11 -21.58 -19.62
C PHE A 132 22.72 -20.55 -20.71
N ASP A 133 21.52 -19.98 -20.59
CA ASP A 133 20.90 -19.12 -21.62
C ASP A 133 21.68 -17.84 -21.95
N TYR A 134 22.46 -17.33 -20.99
CA TYR A 134 23.16 -16.05 -21.10
C TYR A 134 24.67 -16.20 -21.03
N ALA A 135 25.42 -15.31 -21.68
CA ALA A 135 26.84 -15.14 -21.39
C ALA A 135 27.04 -14.63 -19.94
N TRP A 136 28.24 -14.85 -19.40
CA TRP A 136 28.56 -14.51 -18.01
C TRP A 136 28.34 -13.04 -17.67
N ASP A 137 28.69 -12.11 -18.55
CA ASP A 137 28.49 -10.67 -18.34
C ASP A 137 27.01 -10.26 -18.26
N ALA A 138 26.18 -10.80 -19.15
CA ALA A 138 24.74 -10.56 -19.16
C ALA A 138 24.07 -11.12 -17.90
N TRP A 139 24.45 -12.35 -17.50
CA TRP A 139 23.93 -12.96 -16.27
C TRP A 139 24.39 -12.22 -15.01
N TYR A 140 25.67 -11.85 -14.95
CA TYR A 140 26.25 -11.10 -13.83
C TYR A 140 25.48 -9.80 -13.58
N ARG A 141 25.14 -9.08 -14.66
CA ARG A 141 24.36 -7.84 -14.56
C ARG A 141 22.95 -8.08 -14.02
N GLN A 142 22.27 -9.13 -14.49
CA GLN A 142 20.94 -9.50 -13.98
C GLN A 142 20.99 -9.87 -12.49
N PHE A 143 21.98 -10.68 -12.09
CA PHE A 143 22.15 -11.06 -10.70
C PHE A 143 22.48 -9.84 -9.81
N PHE A 144 23.36 -8.95 -10.28
CA PHE A 144 23.69 -7.70 -9.61
C PHE A 144 22.47 -6.81 -9.40
N ASP A 145 21.65 -6.59 -10.43
CA ASP A 145 20.47 -5.72 -10.33
C ASP A 145 19.47 -6.27 -9.29
N VAL A 146 19.28 -7.59 -9.25
CA VAL A 146 18.43 -8.27 -8.25
C VAL A 146 19.04 -8.19 -6.85
N ALA A 147 20.33 -8.49 -6.71
CA ALA A 147 21.04 -8.48 -5.44
C ALA A 147 21.10 -7.11 -4.80
N LYS A 148 21.35 -6.07 -5.60
CA LYS A 148 21.38 -4.69 -5.14
C LYS A 148 20.05 -4.28 -4.51
N VAL A 149 18.93 -4.67 -5.12
CA VAL A 149 17.59 -4.34 -4.62
C VAL A 149 17.24 -5.13 -3.36
N ILE A 150 17.51 -6.44 -3.34
CA ILE A 150 17.16 -7.29 -2.19
C ILE A 150 18.06 -7.01 -0.97
N LEU A 151 19.37 -6.92 -1.16
CA LEU A 151 20.35 -6.75 -0.07
C LEU A 151 20.35 -5.33 0.52
N ALA A 152 19.99 -4.31 -0.26
CA ALA A 152 19.74 -2.97 0.28
C ALA A 152 18.54 -2.94 1.25
N GLY A 153 17.76 -4.02 1.28
CA GLY A 153 16.68 -4.19 2.23
C GLY A 153 15.49 -3.31 1.92
N TRP A 154 14.45 -3.54 2.72
CA TRP A 154 13.12 -2.98 2.50
C TRP A 154 13.02 -1.48 2.79
N ASP A 155 14.02 -0.92 3.48
CA ASP A 155 14.00 0.45 3.99
C ASP A 155 14.56 1.47 3.01
N TYR A 156 15.06 1.03 1.85
CA TYR A 156 15.58 1.94 0.82
C TYR A 156 14.78 1.88 -0.49
N TYR A 157 14.50 0.68 -1.03
CA TYR A 157 13.67 0.52 -2.23
C TYR A 157 12.20 0.30 -1.86
N VAL A 158 11.39 1.36 -2.03
CA VAL A 158 9.92 1.29 -1.89
C VAL A 158 9.37 0.27 -2.90
N GLY A 159 8.69 -0.77 -2.43
CA GLY A 159 7.93 -1.71 -3.26
C GLY A 159 8.58 -3.07 -3.57
N THR A 160 9.59 -3.52 -2.83
CA THR A 160 10.15 -4.87 -2.99
C THR A 160 9.14 -5.95 -2.60
N VAL A 161 8.71 -6.78 -3.56
CA VAL A 161 7.73 -7.85 -3.37
C VAL A 161 8.44 -9.15 -3.02
N THR A 162 8.47 -9.55 -1.75
CA THR A 162 9.19 -10.78 -1.35
C THR A 162 8.65 -12.03 -2.04
N LYS A 163 7.33 -12.13 -2.26
CA LYS A 163 6.72 -13.27 -2.97
C LYS A 163 7.19 -13.42 -4.42
N ASN A 164 7.32 -12.32 -5.15
CA ASN A 164 7.83 -12.36 -6.53
C ASN A 164 9.35 -12.53 -6.56
N GLN A 165 10.05 -11.99 -5.57
CA GLN A 165 11.51 -12.11 -5.47
C GLN A 165 11.96 -13.54 -5.21
N ALA A 166 11.18 -14.35 -4.46
CA ALA A 166 11.51 -15.76 -4.26
C ALA A 166 11.56 -16.53 -5.59
N GLU A 167 10.61 -16.27 -6.49
CA GLU A 167 10.61 -16.85 -7.84
C GLU A 167 11.74 -16.29 -8.70
N GLN A 168 12.05 -14.99 -8.59
CA GLN A 168 13.19 -14.37 -9.30
C GLN A 168 14.54 -14.93 -8.87
N LEU A 169 14.67 -15.45 -7.65
CA LEU A 169 15.91 -16.04 -7.17
C LEU A 169 16.18 -17.44 -7.73
N LYS A 170 15.13 -18.22 -8.04
CA LYS A 170 15.27 -19.62 -8.48
C LYS A 170 16.21 -19.82 -9.68
N PRO A 171 16.15 -19.02 -10.75
CA PRO A 171 17.01 -19.21 -11.92
C PRO A 171 18.51 -19.00 -11.64
N PHE A 172 18.88 -18.36 -10.53
CA PHE A 172 20.28 -18.12 -10.19
C PHE A 172 20.95 -19.30 -9.48
N ALA A 173 20.17 -20.18 -8.85
CA ALA A 173 20.68 -21.25 -7.98
C ALA A 173 21.72 -22.15 -8.67
N GLU A 174 21.35 -22.69 -9.83
CA GLU A 174 22.18 -23.65 -10.58
C GLU A 174 23.49 -23.01 -11.07
N ARG A 175 23.41 -21.77 -11.55
CA ARG A 175 24.57 -21.08 -12.11
C ARG A 175 25.54 -20.59 -11.04
N ILE A 176 25.06 -20.29 -9.84
CA ILE A 176 25.92 -20.00 -8.68
C ILE A 176 26.67 -21.26 -8.24
N ALA A 177 25.98 -22.41 -8.17
CA ALA A 177 26.63 -23.69 -7.86
C ALA A 177 27.69 -24.05 -8.91
N TYR A 178 27.38 -23.84 -10.20
CA TYR A 178 28.33 -24.02 -11.29
C TYR A 178 29.56 -23.10 -11.12
N LEU A 179 29.34 -21.81 -10.83
CA LEU A 179 30.43 -20.84 -10.62
C LEU A 179 31.36 -21.26 -9.48
N GLU A 180 30.81 -21.74 -8.36
CA GLU A 180 31.59 -22.22 -7.21
C GLU A 180 32.43 -23.45 -7.56
N GLN A 181 31.84 -24.41 -8.30
CA GLN A 181 32.52 -25.65 -8.67
C GLN A 181 33.63 -25.43 -9.70
N HIS A 182 33.40 -24.59 -10.71
CA HIS A 182 34.31 -24.43 -11.86
C HIS A 182 35.28 -23.25 -11.71
N TYR A 183 34.95 -22.24 -10.91
CA TYR A 183 35.78 -21.05 -10.69
C TYR A 183 35.91 -20.73 -9.18
N PRO A 184 36.47 -21.65 -8.36
CA PRO A 184 36.59 -21.48 -6.91
C PRO A 184 37.49 -20.28 -6.58
N SER A 185 36.91 -19.24 -5.96
CA SER A 185 37.59 -17.97 -5.71
C SER A 185 36.86 -17.14 -4.65
N LYS A 186 37.50 -16.07 -4.17
CA LYS A 186 36.84 -15.07 -3.30
C LYS A 186 35.59 -14.48 -3.95
N PHE A 187 35.64 -14.30 -5.28
CA PHE A 187 34.53 -13.81 -6.07
C PHE A 187 33.33 -14.76 -6.03
N SER A 188 33.53 -16.04 -6.36
CA SER A 188 32.43 -17.02 -6.37
C SER A 188 31.86 -17.27 -4.97
N GLN A 189 32.72 -17.23 -3.94
CA GLN A 189 32.27 -17.26 -2.56
C GLN A 189 31.38 -16.05 -2.20
N ALA A 190 31.77 -14.84 -2.57
CA ALA A 190 31.00 -13.63 -2.27
C ALA A 190 29.63 -13.62 -2.99
N LEU A 191 29.54 -14.12 -4.23
CA LEU A 191 28.26 -14.29 -4.92
C LEU A 191 27.34 -15.29 -4.21
N ARG A 192 27.90 -16.42 -3.76
CA ARG A 192 27.14 -17.44 -3.01
C ARG A 192 26.64 -16.90 -1.67
N GLU A 193 27.48 -16.19 -0.93
CA GLU A 193 27.11 -15.57 0.34
C GLU A 193 25.99 -14.54 0.16
N ASP A 194 26.06 -13.70 -0.87
CA ASP A 194 24.99 -12.77 -1.22
C ASP A 194 23.70 -13.49 -1.61
N TYR A 195 23.79 -14.58 -2.38
CA TYR A 195 22.62 -15.37 -2.75
C TYR A 195 21.93 -16.01 -1.55
N GLU A 196 22.68 -16.56 -0.61
CA GLU A 196 22.11 -17.10 0.63
C GLU A 196 21.54 -15.98 1.53
N ALA A 197 22.19 -14.82 1.60
CA ALA A 197 21.64 -13.66 2.30
C ALA A 197 20.34 -13.17 1.66
N MET A 198 20.26 -13.12 0.33
CA MET A 198 19.04 -12.78 -0.39
C MET A 198 17.90 -13.75 -0.09
N LYS A 199 18.17 -15.07 -0.05
CA LYS A 199 17.16 -16.08 0.30
C LYS A 199 16.58 -15.83 1.70
N ILE A 200 17.42 -15.48 2.68
CA ILE A 200 16.98 -15.17 4.04
C ILE A 200 16.07 -13.93 4.06
N ILE A 201 16.49 -12.84 3.40
CA ILE A 201 15.72 -11.59 3.34
C ILE A 201 14.36 -11.80 2.65
N VAL A 202 14.36 -12.52 1.53
CA VAL A 202 13.17 -12.78 0.73
C VAL A 202 12.20 -13.74 1.43
N ALA A 203 12.72 -14.70 2.22
CA ALA A 203 11.85 -15.56 3.02
C ALA A 203 11.06 -14.76 4.06
N GLY A 204 11.61 -13.65 4.54
CA GLY A 204 11.02 -12.85 5.60
C GLY A 204 11.12 -13.52 6.97
N GLU A 205 11.00 -12.72 8.01
CA GLU A 205 11.06 -13.18 9.40
C GLU A 205 9.79 -13.92 9.77
N LYS A 206 9.93 -15.06 10.44
CA LYS A 206 8.80 -15.79 11.00
C LYS A 206 8.15 -14.99 12.13
N ARG A 207 6.82 -15.01 12.16
CA ARG A 207 5.98 -14.42 13.20
C ARG A 207 4.97 -15.44 13.67
N GLU A 208 4.60 -15.34 14.93
CA GLU A 208 3.53 -16.15 15.52
C GLU A 208 2.29 -15.27 15.62
N LEU A 209 1.21 -15.66 14.94
CA LEU A 209 -0.10 -15.03 15.07
C LEU A 209 -1.05 -16.01 15.76
N SER A 210 -1.64 -15.57 16.86
CA SER A 210 -2.64 -16.34 17.59
C SER A 210 -3.97 -16.38 16.81
N ALA A 211 -4.87 -17.27 17.23
CA ALA A 211 -6.23 -17.29 16.70
C ALA A 211 -6.96 -15.96 16.91
N ALA A 212 -6.66 -15.23 18.00
CA ALA A 212 -7.24 -13.92 18.28
C ALA A 212 -6.75 -12.85 17.30
N ASP A 213 -5.46 -12.91 16.89
CA ASP A 213 -4.86 -11.93 15.99
C ASP A 213 -5.49 -11.91 14.60
N VAL A 214 -5.99 -13.06 14.16
CA VAL A 214 -6.63 -13.28 12.85
C VAL A 214 -8.15 -13.45 12.93
N ALA A 215 -8.74 -13.45 14.13
CA ALA A 215 -10.18 -13.63 14.33
C ALA A 215 -11.03 -12.61 13.57
N TYR A 216 -10.49 -11.40 13.35
CA TYR A 216 -11.16 -10.34 12.60
C TYR A 216 -11.56 -10.75 11.17
N ARG A 217 -10.85 -11.72 10.58
CA ARG A 217 -11.13 -12.20 9.22
C ARG A 217 -12.44 -12.99 9.14
N GLY A 218 -12.95 -13.51 10.26
CA GLY A 218 -14.29 -14.10 10.34
C GLY A 218 -15.41 -13.11 10.66
N LEU A 219 -15.07 -11.87 11.06
CA LEU A 219 -16.07 -10.88 11.46
C LEU A 219 -16.97 -10.46 10.30
N GLY A 220 -16.43 -10.33 9.08
CA GLY A 220 -17.21 -9.96 7.90
C GLY A 220 -18.33 -10.95 7.59
N GLU A 221 -18.02 -12.25 7.65
CA GLU A 221 -19.00 -13.33 7.44
C GLU A 221 -20.07 -13.35 8.54
N ALA A 222 -19.65 -13.22 9.81
CA ALA A 222 -20.57 -13.14 10.94
C ALA A 222 -21.53 -11.94 10.80
N ARG A 223 -20.98 -10.75 10.48
CA ARG A 223 -21.78 -9.54 10.24
C ARG A 223 -22.72 -9.69 9.06
N ALA A 224 -22.26 -10.27 7.95
CA ALA A 224 -23.09 -10.49 6.76
C ALA A 224 -24.28 -11.40 7.07
N LYS A 225 -24.07 -12.44 7.88
CA LYS A 225 -25.13 -13.34 8.35
C LYS A 225 -26.15 -12.61 9.24
N ASP A 226 -25.68 -11.82 10.20
CA ASP A 226 -26.56 -11.08 11.13
C ASP A 226 -27.37 -10.00 10.39
N VAL A 227 -26.73 -9.27 9.48
CA VAL A 227 -27.39 -8.28 8.61
C VAL A 227 -28.40 -8.96 7.70
N THR A 228 -28.06 -10.11 7.12
CA THR A 228 -28.99 -10.89 6.27
C THR A 228 -30.23 -11.32 7.05
N ALA A 229 -30.07 -11.87 8.25
CA ALA A 229 -31.20 -12.28 9.09
C ALA A 229 -32.12 -11.09 9.42
N THR A 230 -31.53 -9.93 9.70
CA THR A 230 -32.27 -8.69 9.97
C THR A 230 -32.97 -8.17 8.71
N ALA A 231 -32.28 -8.19 7.57
CA ALA A 231 -32.81 -7.80 6.28
C ALA A 231 -33.99 -8.67 5.85
N ASP A 232 -33.91 -9.99 6.06
CA ASP A 232 -35.00 -10.91 5.74
C ASP A 232 -36.25 -10.64 6.57
N LYS A 233 -36.07 -10.39 7.87
CA LYS A 233 -37.17 -10.02 8.76
C LYS A 233 -37.80 -8.68 8.35
N ALA A 234 -36.98 -7.67 8.05
CA ALA A 234 -37.44 -6.35 7.63
C ALA A 234 -38.14 -6.40 6.26
N PHE A 235 -37.60 -7.17 5.32
CA PHE A 235 -38.20 -7.36 4.00
C PHE A 235 -39.53 -8.11 4.08
N ALA A 236 -39.63 -9.15 4.93
CA ALA A 236 -40.89 -9.85 5.16
C ALA A 236 -41.94 -8.93 5.80
N ALA A 237 -41.55 -8.09 6.76
CA ALA A 237 -42.45 -7.10 7.36
C ALA A 237 -42.92 -6.05 6.34
N PHE A 238 -42.02 -5.55 5.51
CA PHE A 238 -42.36 -4.64 4.41
C PHE A 238 -43.32 -5.31 3.41
N LEU A 239 -43.04 -6.55 3.02
CA LEU A 239 -43.91 -7.31 2.11
C LEU A 239 -45.31 -7.48 2.66
N ALA A 240 -45.45 -7.81 3.95
CA ALA A 240 -46.75 -7.91 4.61
C ALA A 240 -47.49 -6.56 4.67
N GLU A 241 -46.76 -5.44 4.81
CA GLU A 241 -47.35 -4.08 4.78
C GLU A 241 -47.95 -3.77 3.39
N VAL A 242 -47.26 -4.15 2.31
CA VAL A 242 -47.68 -3.82 0.93
C VAL A 242 -48.47 -4.93 0.23
N GLU A 243 -48.65 -6.09 0.86
CA GLU A 243 -49.35 -7.25 0.30
C GLU A 243 -50.76 -6.91 -0.25
N PRO A 244 -51.59 -6.08 0.42
CA PRO A 244 -52.91 -5.71 -0.10
C PRO A 244 -52.86 -4.90 -1.41
N GLU A 245 -51.76 -4.21 -1.67
CA GLU A 245 -51.55 -3.36 -2.84
C GLU A 245 -50.74 -4.07 -3.95
N LEU A 246 -50.10 -5.19 -3.60
CA LEU A 246 -49.25 -5.97 -4.49
C LEU A 246 -50.08 -6.68 -5.56
N MET A 247 -49.73 -6.46 -6.82
CA MET A 247 -50.35 -7.18 -7.92
C MET A 247 -49.92 -8.65 -7.92
N SER A 248 -50.88 -9.56 -7.93
CA SER A 248 -50.64 -11.00 -7.87
C SER A 248 -50.01 -11.58 -9.14
N ASN A 249 -50.41 -11.11 -10.31
CA ASN A 249 -49.96 -11.60 -11.61
C ASN A 249 -49.60 -10.44 -12.57
N PRO A 250 -48.46 -9.75 -12.34
CA PRO A 250 -48.03 -8.71 -13.27
C PRO A 250 -47.60 -9.29 -14.62
N PRO A 251 -47.82 -8.58 -15.74
CA PRO A 251 -47.23 -8.94 -17.03
C PRO A 251 -45.70 -9.01 -16.90
N GLU A 252 -45.06 -10.03 -17.48
CA GLU A 252 -43.62 -10.26 -17.28
C GLU A 252 -42.75 -9.17 -17.93
N ALA A 253 -43.11 -8.72 -19.13
CA ALA A 253 -42.33 -7.73 -19.89
C ALA A 253 -43.24 -6.82 -20.75
N PRO A 254 -44.07 -5.96 -20.11
CA PRO A 254 -45.03 -5.15 -20.85
C PRO A 254 -44.34 -4.21 -21.82
N ASN A 255 -44.90 -4.08 -23.03
CA ASN A 255 -44.44 -3.13 -24.03
C ASN A 255 -45.41 -1.95 -24.12
N SER A 256 -44.97 -0.80 -23.62
CA SER A 256 -45.82 0.38 -23.47
C SER A 256 -46.27 1.03 -24.78
N PHE A 257 -45.71 0.61 -25.91
CA PHE A 257 -46.07 1.12 -27.24
C PHE A 257 -46.97 0.16 -28.03
N THR A 258 -47.07 -1.10 -27.61
CA THR A 258 -47.92 -2.11 -28.26
C THR A 258 -49.05 -2.62 -27.37
N GLU A 259 -49.03 -2.33 -26.07
CA GLU A 259 -49.99 -2.83 -25.07
C GLU A 259 -50.62 -1.67 -24.26
N ASP A 260 -51.84 -1.88 -23.75
CA ASP A 260 -52.48 -0.93 -22.84
C ASP A 260 -51.96 -1.08 -21.40
N ILE A 261 -51.12 -0.13 -20.98
CA ILE A 261 -50.49 -0.14 -19.66
C ILE A 261 -51.33 0.58 -18.58
N ARG A 262 -52.44 1.23 -18.92
CA ARG A 262 -53.28 1.98 -17.96
C ARG A 262 -53.76 1.13 -16.77
N PRO A 263 -54.10 -0.17 -16.93
CA PRO A 263 -54.47 -1.02 -15.79
C PRO A 263 -53.34 -1.29 -14.79
N LEU A 264 -52.08 -1.07 -15.20
CA LEU A 264 -50.90 -1.27 -14.36
C LEU A 264 -50.58 -0.03 -13.51
N VAL A 265 -51.00 1.16 -13.95
CA VAL A 265 -50.65 2.44 -13.30
C VAL A 265 -51.11 2.47 -11.84
N GLY A 266 -50.21 2.87 -10.94
CA GLY A 266 -50.45 2.94 -9.50
C GLY A 266 -50.42 1.59 -8.79
N LYS A 267 -50.18 0.47 -9.49
CA LYS A 267 -50.06 -0.85 -8.87
C LYS A 267 -48.66 -1.07 -8.33
N VAL A 268 -48.58 -1.76 -7.19
CA VAL A 268 -47.32 -2.17 -6.58
C VAL A 268 -46.90 -3.51 -7.17
N LEU A 269 -45.64 -3.61 -7.59
CA LEU A 269 -45.08 -4.80 -8.22
C LEU A 269 -43.79 -5.21 -7.53
N ARG A 270 -43.55 -6.51 -7.47
CA ARG A 270 -42.23 -7.08 -7.18
C ARG A 270 -41.54 -7.43 -8.49
N LEU A 271 -40.40 -6.81 -8.74
CA LEU A 271 -39.61 -7.06 -9.96
C LEU A 271 -38.68 -8.27 -9.79
N GLY A 272 -38.35 -8.93 -10.90
CA GLY A 272 -37.27 -9.91 -10.93
C GLY A 272 -35.94 -9.24 -10.59
N ALA A 273 -35.00 -10.03 -10.05
CA ALA A 273 -33.70 -9.50 -9.65
C ALA A 273 -32.93 -8.93 -10.85
N VAL A 274 -32.43 -7.71 -10.72
CA VAL A 274 -31.65 -7.01 -11.74
C VAL A 274 -30.20 -6.88 -11.28
N GLY A 275 -29.25 -7.14 -12.17
CA GLY A 275 -27.82 -6.94 -11.94
C GLY A 275 -27.18 -6.14 -13.06
N LYS A 276 -25.87 -6.33 -13.24
CA LYS A 276 -25.08 -5.62 -14.28
C LYS A 276 -25.57 -5.90 -15.70
N ARG A 277 -26.07 -7.11 -15.96
CA ARG A 277 -26.63 -7.50 -17.27
C ARG A 277 -27.96 -6.82 -17.54
N GLU A 278 -28.67 -6.39 -16.52
CA GLU A 278 -29.97 -5.75 -16.59
C GLU A 278 -29.86 -4.21 -16.56
N LEU A 279 -28.65 -3.67 -16.72
CA LEU A 279 -28.42 -2.23 -16.90
C LEU A 279 -28.50 -1.83 -18.37
N LEU A 280 -29.37 -0.87 -18.68
CA LEU A 280 -29.43 -0.21 -19.97
C LEU A 280 -28.69 1.12 -19.92
N PHE A 281 -27.89 1.39 -20.95
CA PHE A 281 -27.10 2.61 -21.08
C PHE A 281 -27.66 3.51 -22.19
N GLU A 282 -28.37 4.55 -21.80
CA GLU A 282 -28.85 5.61 -22.68
C GLU A 282 -27.87 6.80 -22.62
N THR A 283 -27.79 7.61 -23.67
CA THR A 283 -26.87 8.76 -23.68
C THR A 283 -27.10 9.66 -22.45
N LYS A 284 -26.13 9.63 -21.52
CA LYS A 284 -26.16 10.31 -20.21
C LYS A 284 -27.16 9.76 -19.20
N ARG A 285 -27.80 8.60 -19.36
CA ARG A 285 -28.72 8.01 -18.35
C ARG A 285 -28.55 6.49 -18.27
N ASN A 286 -28.77 5.95 -17.07
CA ASN A 286 -28.68 4.51 -16.85
C ASN A 286 -29.99 4.03 -16.22
N TRP A 287 -30.47 2.88 -16.66
CA TRP A 287 -31.74 2.31 -16.21
C TRP A 287 -31.52 0.89 -15.69
N TYR A 288 -32.19 0.54 -14.58
CA TYR A 288 -32.41 -0.86 -14.26
C TYR A 288 -33.59 -1.37 -15.09
N TRP A 289 -33.41 -2.53 -15.72
CA TRP A 289 -34.40 -3.13 -16.62
C TRP A 289 -34.75 -4.55 -16.20
N SER A 290 -35.99 -4.77 -15.78
CA SER A 290 -36.56 -6.09 -15.55
C SER A 290 -37.50 -6.42 -16.71
N GLY A 291 -37.04 -7.18 -17.70
CA GLY A 291 -37.85 -7.50 -18.87
C GLY A 291 -37.13 -8.32 -19.95
N ARG A 292 -37.80 -8.49 -21.09
CA ARG A 292 -37.36 -9.26 -22.27
C ARG A 292 -37.98 -8.69 -23.55
N TYR A 293 -37.43 -9.07 -24.72
CA TYR A 293 -37.99 -8.79 -26.05
C TYR A 293 -38.37 -7.33 -26.33
N GLY A 294 -37.62 -6.37 -25.79
CA GLY A 294 -37.87 -4.94 -26.01
C GLY A 294 -38.99 -4.34 -25.14
N GLY A 295 -39.57 -5.09 -24.20
CA GLY A 295 -40.50 -4.60 -23.17
C GLY A 295 -39.95 -4.84 -21.75
N GLY A 296 -40.63 -4.30 -20.75
CA GLY A 296 -40.25 -4.50 -19.35
C GLY A 296 -40.51 -3.33 -18.42
N TYR A 297 -40.07 -3.50 -17.18
CA TYR A 297 -40.10 -2.48 -16.15
C TYR A 297 -38.77 -1.75 -16.07
N LEU A 298 -38.84 -0.42 -15.98
CA LEU A 298 -37.69 0.46 -16.02
C LEU A 298 -37.64 1.34 -14.77
N ILE A 299 -36.49 1.38 -14.13
CA ILE A 299 -36.20 2.29 -13.01
C ILE A 299 -35.01 3.17 -13.42
N ASP A 300 -35.20 4.49 -13.39
CA ASP A 300 -34.12 5.45 -13.67
C ASP A 300 -33.13 5.43 -12.50
N LYS A 301 -31.83 5.19 -12.76
CA LYS A 301 -30.79 5.25 -11.71
C LYS A 301 -30.61 6.65 -11.11
N ARG A 302 -31.18 7.68 -11.73
CA ARG A 302 -31.19 9.06 -11.22
C ARG A 302 -32.40 9.39 -10.39
N ASP A 303 -33.33 8.45 -10.21
CA ASP A 303 -34.47 8.65 -9.34
C ASP A 303 -33.99 9.02 -7.91
N PRO A 304 -34.46 10.14 -7.33
CA PRO A 304 -34.07 10.55 -5.99
C PRO A 304 -34.33 9.48 -4.92
N SER A 305 -35.33 8.60 -5.10
CA SER A 305 -35.62 7.53 -4.13
C SER A 305 -34.56 6.43 -4.11
N LEU A 306 -33.64 6.38 -5.08
CA LEU A 306 -32.50 5.47 -5.07
C LEU A 306 -31.28 6.00 -4.31
N LYS A 307 -31.26 7.27 -3.88
CA LYS A 307 -30.12 7.81 -3.09
C LYS A 307 -29.84 6.99 -1.83
N PRO A 308 -30.85 6.60 -1.01
CA PRO A 308 -30.62 5.75 0.16
C PRO A 308 -30.01 4.39 -0.20
N LEU A 309 -30.38 3.79 -1.33
CA LEU A 309 -29.80 2.52 -1.79
C LEU A 309 -28.29 2.61 -2.04
N TYR A 310 -27.83 3.71 -2.65
CA TYR A 310 -26.40 3.90 -2.90
C TYR A 310 -25.62 4.11 -1.61
N VAL A 311 -26.15 4.96 -0.70
CA VAL A 311 -25.58 5.13 0.64
C VAL A 311 -25.52 3.79 1.38
N ALA A 312 -26.59 3.01 1.36
CA ALA A 312 -26.65 1.69 1.99
C ALA A 312 -25.62 0.72 1.42
N THR A 313 -25.38 0.76 0.12
CA THR A 313 -24.38 -0.10 -0.54
C THR A 313 -22.98 0.27 -0.08
N ASP A 314 -22.65 1.56 -0.04
CA ASP A 314 -21.34 2.04 0.42
C ASP A 314 -21.13 1.71 1.91
N GLU A 315 -22.14 1.96 2.75
CA GLU A 315 -22.10 1.64 4.19
C GLU A 315 -21.98 0.12 4.44
N TYR A 316 -22.63 -0.72 3.62
CA TYR A 316 -22.49 -2.18 3.69
C TYR A 316 -21.08 -2.64 3.30
N ILE A 317 -20.50 -2.09 2.23
CA ILE A 317 -19.11 -2.36 1.83
C ILE A 317 -18.15 -1.94 2.95
N GLU A 318 -18.35 -0.74 3.50
CA GLU A 318 -17.50 -0.14 4.52
C GLU A 318 -17.50 -0.97 5.82
N LYS A 319 -18.66 -1.47 6.25
CA LYS A 319 -18.86 -2.06 7.60
C LYS A 319 -18.89 -3.58 7.61
N VAL A 320 -19.37 -4.21 6.53
CA VAL A 320 -19.69 -5.65 6.48
C VAL A 320 -18.74 -6.40 5.56
N ASP A 321 -18.80 -6.14 4.25
CA ASP A 321 -18.11 -6.96 3.22
C ASP A 321 -17.38 -6.09 2.19
N PRO A 322 -16.04 -5.92 2.29
CA PRO A 322 -15.28 -5.13 1.33
C PRO A 322 -15.23 -5.75 -0.08
N TYR A 323 -15.64 -7.02 -0.26
CA TYR A 323 -15.76 -7.70 -1.56
C TYR A 323 -17.18 -7.67 -2.12
N PHE A 324 -18.10 -6.94 -1.50
CA PHE A 324 -19.44 -6.80 -2.06
C PHE A 324 -19.37 -6.08 -3.41
N ARG A 325 -19.62 -6.82 -4.49
CA ARG A 325 -19.49 -6.36 -5.89
C ARG A 325 -20.64 -6.90 -6.71
N ASP A 326 -20.91 -6.21 -7.82
CA ASP A 326 -21.92 -6.57 -8.81
C ASP A 326 -23.28 -6.95 -8.17
N PRO A 327 -23.95 -6.03 -7.43
CA PRO A 327 -25.15 -6.36 -6.69
C PRO A 327 -26.26 -6.91 -7.58
N SER A 328 -26.96 -7.93 -7.08
CA SER A 328 -28.23 -8.42 -7.61
C SER A 328 -29.37 -7.83 -6.76
N ILE A 329 -30.22 -7.02 -7.38
CA ILE A 329 -31.19 -6.16 -6.69
C ILE A 329 -32.60 -6.60 -7.04
N SER A 330 -33.41 -6.93 -6.03
CA SER A 330 -34.85 -7.16 -6.20
C SER A 330 -35.60 -5.92 -5.73
N PHE A 331 -36.29 -5.24 -6.65
CA PHE A 331 -37.07 -4.04 -6.33
C PHE A 331 -38.52 -4.36 -6.06
N ILE A 332 -39.13 -3.59 -5.17
CA ILE A 332 -40.57 -3.41 -5.08
C ILE A 332 -40.87 -1.96 -5.41
N GLY A 333 -41.86 -1.70 -6.24
CA GLY A 333 -42.17 -0.33 -6.65
C GLY A 333 -43.55 -0.14 -7.25
N THR A 334 -43.94 1.13 -7.38
CA THR A 334 -45.23 1.54 -7.93
C THR A 334 -45.07 1.91 -9.40
N VAL A 335 -45.92 1.34 -10.25
CA VAL A 335 -45.96 1.67 -11.68
C VAL A 335 -46.40 3.12 -11.90
N GLN A 336 -45.64 3.85 -12.70
CA GLN A 336 -45.91 5.25 -13.05
C GLN A 336 -46.81 5.34 -14.29
N ALA A 337 -47.50 6.48 -14.44
CA ALA A 337 -48.37 6.74 -15.59
C ALA A 337 -47.59 6.95 -16.89
N GLU A 338 -46.39 7.51 -16.81
CA GLU A 338 -45.55 7.81 -17.97
C GLU A 338 -44.66 6.61 -18.33
N PRO A 339 -44.78 6.05 -19.55
CA PRO A 339 -43.85 5.03 -20.03
C PRO A 339 -42.47 5.62 -20.36
N ALA A 340 -41.51 4.75 -20.66
CA ALA A 340 -40.19 5.15 -21.14
C ALA A 340 -39.78 4.35 -22.39
N LEU A 341 -39.16 5.05 -23.33
CA LEU A 341 -38.42 4.45 -24.43
C LEU A 341 -36.93 4.66 -24.16
N VAL A 342 -36.16 3.56 -24.08
CA VAL A 342 -34.73 3.58 -23.74
C VAL A 342 -33.95 2.93 -24.87
N CYS A 343 -33.04 3.67 -25.48
CA CYS A 343 -32.16 3.17 -26.53
C CYS A 343 -30.77 2.87 -25.95
N ASP A 344 -30.42 1.58 -25.87
CA ASP A 344 -29.08 1.16 -25.49
C ASP A 344 -28.23 0.96 -26.75
N VAL A 345 -27.42 1.98 -27.05
CA VAL A 345 -26.55 2.01 -28.24
C VAL A 345 -25.47 0.93 -28.17
N HIS A 346 -24.99 0.59 -26.97
CA HIS A 346 -23.94 -0.42 -26.80
C HIS A 346 -24.46 -1.82 -27.11
N ARG A 347 -25.72 -2.10 -26.78
CA ARG A 347 -26.38 -3.38 -27.05
C ARG A 347 -27.16 -3.40 -28.37
N ASN A 348 -27.29 -2.25 -29.03
CA ASN A 348 -28.12 -2.05 -30.21
C ASN A 348 -29.57 -2.53 -30.00
N ILE A 349 -30.15 -2.21 -28.84
CA ILE A 349 -31.55 -2.54 -28.51
C ILE A 349 -32.33 -1.28 -28.13
N THR A 350 -33.63 -1.31 -28.40
CA THR A 350 -34.59 -0.31 -27.91
C THR A 350 -35.60 -1.01 -27.02
N VAL A 351 -35.83 -0.45 -25.83
CA VAL A 351 -36.77 -0.97 -24.84
C VAL A 351 -37.89 0.04 -24.63
N ALA A 352 -39.11 -0.38 -24.97
CA ALA A 352 -40.36 0.33 -24.76
C ALA A 352 -41.01 -0.17 -23.46
N GLY A 353 -40.54 0.34 -22.33
CA GLY A 353 -40.91 -0.16 -21.00
C GLY A 353 -41.89 0.73 -20.24
N VAL A 354 -42.30 0.21 -19.09
CA VAL A 354 -43.14 0.87 -18.09
C VAL A 354 -42.26 1.38 -16.96
N ARG A 355 -42.38 2.64 -16.57
CA ARG A 355 -41.59 3.20 -15.46
C ARG A 355 -42.11 2.70 -14.11
N VAL A 356 -41.18 2.45 -13.20
CA VAL A 356 -41.47 2.06 -11.82
C VAL A 356 -40.75 3.00 -10.87
N GLN A 357 -41.49 3.55 -9.90
CA GLN A 357 -40.92 4.27 -8.77
C GLN A 357 -40.55 3.25 -7.69
N PRO A 358 -39.27 3.09 -7.35
CA PRO A 358 -38.85 2.08 -6.37
C PRO A 358 -39.23 2.53 -4.95
N MET A 359 -39.84 1.61 -4.21
CA MET A 359 -40.27 1.75 -2.81
C MET A 359 -39.37 0.98 -1.85
N ALA A 360 -38.79 -0.13 -2.30
CA ALA A 360 -37.84 -0.89 -1.51
C ALA A 360 -36.89 -1.69 -2.39
N ALA A 361 -35.75 -2.08 -1.83
CA ALA A 361 -34.75 -2.90 -2.48
C ALA A 361 -34.20 -3.97 -1.53
N LEU A 362 -34.17 -5.21 -1.99
CA LEU A 362 -33.39 -6.29 -1.40
C LEU A 362 -32.15 -6.50 -2.27
N VAL A 363 -30.97 -6.28 -1.71
CA VAL A 363 -29.70 -6.25 -2.42
C VAL A 363 -28.84 -7.43 -1.98
N ALA A 364 -28.47 -8.30 -2.90
CA ALA A 364 -27.63 -9.47 -2.65
C ALA A 364 -26.29 -9.36 -3.38
N ASN A 365 -25.24 -9.96 -2.82
CA ASN A 365 -23.96 -10.11 -3.53
C ASN A 365 -24.15 -11.12 -4.67
N ALA A 366 -23.76 -10.79 -5.90
CA ALA A 366 -23.90 -11.74 -7.01
C ALA A 366 -23.04 -13.00 -6.84
N ALA A 367 -21.88 -12.89 -6.19
CA ALA A 367 -20.98 -14.02 -5.93
C ALA A 367 -21.50 -14.91 -4.79
N ASN A 368 -22.21 -14.34 -3.81
CA ASN A 368 -22.84 -15.08 -2.73
C ASN A 368 -24.21 -14.48 -2.38
N LYS A 369 -25.27 -15.04 -2.96
CA LYS A 369 -26.65 -14.54 -2.81
C LYS A 369 -27.22 -14.69 -1.40
N GLU A 370 -26.57 -15.47 -0.54
CA GLU A 370 -26.94 -15.57 0.87
C GLU A 370 -26.57 -14.30 1.64
N ASN A 371 -25.56 -13.55 1.19
CA ASN A 371 -25.20 -12.26 1.77
C ASN A 371 -26.05 -11.16 1.15
N ARG A 372 -27.00 -10.62 1.90
CA ARG A 372 -27.91 -9.58 1.43
C ARG A 372 -28.33 -8.58 2.51
N PHE A 373 -28.72 -7.39 2.07
CA PHE A 373 -29.28 -6.36 2.93
C PHE A 373 -30.55 -5.76 2.32
N PHE A 374 -31.37 -5.14 3.17
CA PHE A 374 -32.66 -4.55 2.80
C PHE A 374 -32.66 -3.05 3.05
N VAL A 375 -33.26 -2.30 2.11
CA VAL A 375 -33.42 -0.85 2.19
C VAL A 375 -34.88 -0.49 1.90
N ASP A 376 -35.54 0.21 2.84
CA ASP A 376 -36.80 0.89 2.59
C ASP A 376 -36.50 2.25 1.94
N LEU A 377 -36.97 2.44 0.71
CA LEU A 377 -36.67 3.63 -0.10
C LEU A 377 -37.74 4.71 0.04
N ARG A 378 -38.75 4.50 0.88
CA ARG A 378 -39.80 5.49 1.15
C ARG A 378 -39.23 6.63 1.99
N PRO A 379 -39.50 7.91 1.64
CA PRO A 379 -38.97 9.05 2.38
C PRO A 379 -39.35 9.02 3.87
N GLY A 380 -38.37 9.20 4.76
CA GLY A 380 -38.60 9.35 6.20
C GLY A 380 -38.98 8.07 6.96
N LYS A 381 -38.97 6.89 6.33
CA LYS A 381 -39.29 5.62 6.99
C LYS A 381 -38.13 5.01 7.78
N SER A 382 -36.88 5.29 7.39
CA SER A 382 -35.69 4.81 8.08
C SER A 382 -34.66 5.93 8.21
N THR A 383 -34.01 6.00 9.37
CA THR A 383 -32.78 6.77 9.58
C THR A 383 -31.52 5.91 9.38
N GLU A 384 -31.68 4.59 9.38
CA GLU A 384 -30.61 3.63 9.05
C GLU A 384 -30.47 3.51 7.53
N ALA A 385 -29.24 3.35 7.06
CA ALA A 385 -28.92 3.12 5.65
C ALA A 385 -29.47 1.76 5.17
N PHE A 386 -29.36 0.72 5.98
CA PHE A 386 -29.97 -0.60 5.74
C PHE A 386 -30.48 -1.20 7.05
N ALA A 387 -31.39 -2.18 6.94
CA ALA A 387 -31.98 -2.80 8.12
C ALA A 387 -30.93 -3.49 9.02
N GLY A 388 -30.86 -3.06 10.28
CA GLY A 388 -29.92 -3.61 11.27
C GLY A 388 -28.58 -2.86 11.37
N GLU A 389 -28.43 -1.75 10.67
CA GLU A 389 -27.20 -0.94 10.72
C GLU A 389 -26.89 -0.43 12.14
N ALA A 390 -27.88 0.05 12.91
CA ALA A 390 -27.63 0.58 14.25
C ALA A 390 -27.20 -0.52 15.23
N ALA A 391 -27.78 -1.72 15.11
CA ALA A 391 -27.37 -2.87 15.89
C ALA A 391 -25.94 -3.32 15.54
N LEU A 392 -25.61 -3.32 14.25
CA LEU A 392 -24.24 -3.57 13.78
C LEU A 392 -23.27 -2.55 14.37
N GLN A 393 -23.59 -1.24 14.27
CA GLN A 393 -22.78 -0.14 14.79
C GLN A 393 -22.54 -0.25 16.30
N ALA A 394 -23.59 -0.53 17.07
CA ALA A 394 -23.49 -0.70 18.52
C ALA A 394 -22.60 -1.89 18.93
N GLY A 395 -22.49 -2.91 18.07
CA GLY A 395 -21.64 -4.08 18.30
C GLY A 395 -20.18 -3.91 17.86
N ILE A 396 -19.82 -2.82 17.16
CA ILE A 396 -18.43 -2.58 16.76
C ILE A 396 -17.62 -2.21 18.00
N ARG A 397 -16.65 -3.05 18.35
CA ARG A 397 -15.65 -2.71 19.35
C ARG A 397 -14.74 -1.62 18.80
N ARG A 398 -14.77 -0.44 19.42
CA ARG A 398 -13.96 0.71 19.04
C ARG A 398 -12.72 0.79 19.92
N PRO A 399 -11.50 0.72 19.35
CA PRO A 399 -10.30 0.91 20.15
C PRO A 399 -10.22 2.36 20.62
N THR A 400 -9.65 2.60 21.81
CA THR A 400 -9.53 3.94 22.39
C THR A 400 -8.11 4.48 22.16
N LEU A 401 -8.00 5.74 21.77
CA LEU A 401 -6.73 6.44 21.65
C LEU A 401 -6.66 7.54 22.73
N ALA A 402 -5.65 7.48 23.58
CA ALA A 402 -5.38 8.56 24.54
C ALA A 402 -4.72 9.76 23.83
N ASP A 403 -4.92 10.97 24.35
CA ASP A 403 -4.32 12.17 23.77
C ASP A 403 -2.78 12.20 23.91
N ASP A 404 -2.25 11.57 24.96
CA ASP A 404 -0.82 11.42 25.22
C ASP A 404 -0.21 10.13 24.63
N ALA A 405 -0.97 9.42 23.78
CA ALA A 405 -0.52 8.17 23.17
C ALA A 405 0.80 8.33 22.40
N ALA A 406 1.69 7.36 22.58
CA ALA A 406 2.94 7.31 21.85
C ALA A 406 2.70 7.05 20.34
N PRO A 407 3.63 7.44 19.44
CA PRO A 407 3.45 7.23 18.00
C PRO A 407 3.12 5.78 17.60
N GLU A 408 3.73 4.81 18.28
CA GLU A 408 3.45 3.39 18.08
C GLU A 408 1.98 3.04 18.41
N GLN A 409 1.46 3.55 19.52
CA GLN A 409 0.07 3.29 19.93
C GLN A 409 -0.92 3.87 18.93
N VAL A 410 -0.66 5.05 18.37
CA VAL A 410 -1.50 5.64 17.30
C VAL A 410 -1.60 4.70 16.09
N LEU A 411 -0.47 4.13 15.65
CA LEU A 411 -0.46 3.17 14.54
C LEU A 411 -1.19 1.87 14.89
N LEU A 412 -0.95 1.30 16.08
CA LEU A 412 -1.60 0.08 16.52
C LEU A 412 -3.13 0.27 16.64
N THR A 413 -3.58 1.41 17.16
CA THR A 413 -5.01 1.76 17.20
C THR A 413 -5.59 1.88 15.80
N ALA A 414 -4.88 2.51 14.86
CA ALA A 414 -5.33 2.58 13.46
C ALA A 414 -5.45 1.18 12.84
N PHE A 415 -4.48 0.29 13.09
CA PHE A 415 -4.51 -1.09 12.60
C PHE A 415 -5.67 -1.90 13.19
N GLU A 416 -5.90 -1.75 14.49
CA GLU A 416 -7.01 -2.39 15.18
C GLU A 416 -8.37 -1.88 14.68
N ALA A 417 -8.51 -0.57 14.48
CA ALA A 417 -9.72 0.04 13.91
C ALA A 417 -10.01 -0.51 12.51
N MET A 418 -8.99 -0.68 11.66
CA MET A 418 -9.16 -1.33 10.35
C MET A 418 -9.62 -2.79 10.46
N LYS A 419 -9.03 -3.57 11.38
CA LYS A 419 -9.45 -4.96 11.64
C LYS A 419 -10.90 -5.03 12.11
N MET A 420 -11.33 -4.09 12.96
CA MET A 420 -12.70 -4.02 13.48
C MET A 420 -13.70 -3.38 12.49
N GLY A 421 -13.24 -2.80 11.39
CA GLY A 421 -14.09 -2.06 10.45
C GLY A 421 -14.66 -0.76 11.04
N ASP A 422 -13.89 -0.08 11.88
CA ASP A 422 -14.22 1.20 12.51
C ASP A 422 -13.50 2.36 11.81
N MET A 423 -14.10 2.88 10.73
CA MET A 423 -13.52 3.97 9.94
C MET A 423 -13.38 5.26 10.76
N GLU A 424 -14.31 5.51 11.69
CA GLU A 424 -14.31 6.72 12.52
C GLU A 424 -13.06 6.79 13.39
N THR A 425 -12.77 5.73 14.13
CA THR A 425 -11.54 5.66 14.95
C THR A 425 -10.29 5.67 14.08
N TRP A 426 -10.32 4.99 12.93
CA TRP A 426 -9.18 5.01 12.00
C TRP A 426 -8.86 6.41 11.49
N LEU A 427 -9.87 7.17 11.05
CA LEU A 427 -9.70 8.56 10.62
C LEU A 427 -9.21 9.47 11.76
N SER A 428 -9.65 9.21 13.00
CA SER A 428 -9.20 9.99 14.17
C SER A 428 -7.69 9.89 14.43
N CYS A 429 -7.03 8.84 13.92
CA CYS A 429 -5.59 8.67 14.01
C CYS A 429 -4.83 9.57 13.01
N TYR A 430 -5.49 10.11 11.99
CA TYR A 430 -4.87 10.96 10.96
C TYR A 430 -4.93 12.44 11.29
N ALA A 431 -3.95 13.18 10.78
CA ALA A 431 -3.88 14.61 10.96
C ALA A 431 -4.83 15.34 10.00
N ASN A 432 -5.53 16.34 10.53
CA ASN A 432 -6.22 17.35 9.72
C ASN A 432 -5.32 18.58 9.46
N TRP A 433 -4.01 18.36 9.42
CA TRP A 433 -2.99 19.33 9.05
C TRP A 433 -1.81 18.64 8.38
N MET A 434 -0.96 19.41 7.71
CA MET A 434 0.36 18.95 7.23
C MET A 434 1.37 20.09 7.19
N VAL A 435 2.64 19.81 7.48
CA VAL A 435 3.74 20.75 7.21
C VAL A 435 4.04 20.74 5.71
N ARG A 436 4.01 21.91 5.08
CA ARG A 436 4.29 22.09 3.65
C ARG A 436 5.41 23.08 3.44
N SER A 437 6.15 22.89 2.35
CA SER A 437 7.05 23.92 1.84
C SER A 437 6.35 24.81 0.81
N TYR A 438 6.58 26.10 0.92
CA TYR A 438 6.27 27.10 -0.08
C TYR A 438 7.58 27.66 -0.62
N TYR A 439 7.68 27.78 -1.94
CA TYR A 439 8.86 28.35 -2.58
C TYR A 439 8.54 29.77 -3.03
N GLU A 440 9.33 30.73 -2.57
CA GLU A 440 9.28 32.09 -3.09
C GLU A 440 10.68 32.51 -3.52
N ARG A 441 10.83 32.77 -4.83
CA ARG A 441 12.11 33.05 -5.49
C ARG A 441 13.14 31.93 -5.23
N ASP A 442 14.12 32.20 -4.37
CA ASP A 442 15.27 31.33 -4.07
C ASP A 442 15.23 30.78 -2.64
N ARG A 443 14.09 30.89 -1.95
CA ARG A 443 13.93 30.43 -0.56
C ARG A 443 12.73 29.49 -0.45
N SER A 444 12.91 28.43 0.34
CA SER A 444 11.82 27.59 0.83
C SER A 444 11.42 28.07 2.22
N PHE A 445 10.12 28.14 2.46
CA PHE A 445 9.53 28.43 3.75
C PHE A 445 8.63 27.28 4.14
N LEU A 446 8.63 26.92 5.42
CA LEU A 446 7.75 25.90 5.94
C LEU A 446 6.53 26.58 6.57
N TYR A 447 5.37 25.94 6.45
CA TYR A 447 4.16 26.38 7.14
C TYR A 447 3.26 25.19 7.45
N VAL A 448 2.38 25.36 8.45
CA VAL A 448 1.40 24.35 8.83
C VAL A 448 0.08 24.63 8.09
N ASP A 449 -0.24 23.79 7.12
CA ASP A 449 -1.49 23.85 6.37
C ASP A 449 -2.59 23.11 7.14
N ARG A 450 -3.50 23.85 7.77
CA ARG A 450 -4.68 23.31 8.47
C ARG A 450 -5.94 23.24 7.60
N THR A 451 -5.85 23.68 6.35
CA THR A 451 -6.94 23.50 5.37
C THR A 451 -6.86 22.14 4.70
N TRP A 452 -5.74 21.44 4.90
CA TRP A 452 -5.49 20.13 4.36
C TRP A 452 -5.83 19.03 5.36
N GLU A 453 -6.88 18.27 5.06
CA GLU A 453 -7.11 16.99 5.71
C GLU A 453 -6.25 15.94 5.02
N THR A 454 -5.24 15.40 5.70
CA THR A 454 -4.36 14.35 5.14
C THR A 454 -5.21 13.19 4.61
N MET A 455 -6.27 12.85 5.36
CA MET A 455 -7.33 11.96 4.93
C MET A 455 -8.70 12.48 5.43
N GLY A 456 -9.40 13.23 4.59
CA GLY A 456 -10.81 13.55 4.81
C GLY A 456 -11.72 12.38 4.43
N ARG A 457 -12.92 12.28 5.02
CA ARG A 457 -13.82 11.10 4.84
C ARG A 457 -14.05 10.73 3.37
N GLN A 458 -14.27 11.72 2.50
CA GLN A 458 -14.48 11.49 1.06
C GLN A 458 -13.22 10.99 0.34
N SER A 459 -12.05 11.57 0.62
CA SER A 459 -10.78 11.10 0.05
C SER A 459 -10.33 9.75 0.59
N ALA A 460 -10.72 9.45 1.84
CA ALA A 460 -10.24 8.30 2.60
C ALA A 460 -10.99 7.01 2.26
N THR A 461 -12.23 7.06 1.77
CA THR A 461 -13.02 5.86 1.43
C THR A 461 -12.25 4.90 0.54
N SER A 462 -11.60 5.41 -0.52
CA SER A 462 -10.83 4.55 -1.42
C SER A 462 -9.60 3.91 -0.76
N ALA A 463 -8.97 4.63 0.18
CA ALA A 463 -7.80 4.13 0.89
C ALA A 463 -8.21 3.11 1.96
N TRP A 464 -9.31 3.37 2.66
CA TRP A 464 -9.97 2.47 3.61
C TRP A 464 -10.35 1.14 2.96
N ASP A 465 -11.06 1.18 1.84
CA ASP A 465 -11.51 -0.03 1.15
C ASP A 465 -10.34 -0.90 0.69
N ARG A 466 -9.30 -0.27 0.11
CA ARG A 466 -8.07 -0.97 -0.30
C ARG A 466 -7.36 -1.60 0.89
N ALA A 467 -7.21 -0.86 1.99
CA ALA A 467 -6.55 -1.37 3.19
C ALA A 467 -7.33 -2.54 3.81
N ARG A 468 -8.65 -2.43 3.89
CA ARG A 468 -9.51 -3.53 4.36
C ARG A 468 -9.43 -4.75 3.45
N GLN A 469 -9.42 -4.57 2.12
CA GLN A 469 -9.20 -5.70 1.20
C GLN A 469 -7.85 -6.38 1.45
N ARG A 470 -6.76 -5.61 1.60
CA ARG A 470 -5.44 -6.19 1.91
C ARG A 470 -5.44 -7.00 3.21
N LEU A 471 -6.08 -6.48 4.26
CA LEU A 471 -6.25 -7.20 5.53
C LEU A 471 -7.11 -8.47 5.42
N MET A 472 -7.96 -8.57 4.40
CA MET A 472 -8.79 -9.76 4.16
C MET A 472 -8.20 -10.71 3.13
N ASP A 473 -7.19 -10.27 2.35
CA ASP A 473 -6.45 -11.07 1.38
C ASP A 473 -5.09 -11.50 1.93
N ASP A 474 -4.05 -10.68 1.69
CA ASP A 474 -2.64 -11.04 1.81
C ASP A 474 -1.99 -10.62 3.13
N VAL A 475 -2.56 -9.64 3.83
CA VAL A 475 -2.06 -9.15 5.13
C VAL A 475 -2.88 -9.77 6.26
N TYR A 476 -2.23 -10.58 7.09
CA TYR A 476 -2.80 -11.23 8.26
C TYR A 476 -2.53 -10.45 9.54
N GLY A 477 -1.40 -9.72 9.60
CA GLY A 477 -1.00 -8.91 10.74
C GLY A 477 -0.15 -7.71 10.35
N LEU A 478 -0.03 -6.77 11.29
CA LEU A 478 0.75 -5.54 11.18
C LEU A 478 1.47 -5.32 12.50
N GLU A 479 2.73 -4.91 12.46
CA GLU A 479 3.51 -4.52 13.63
C GLU A 479 4.36 -3.29 13.31
N VAL A 480 4.61 -2.46 14.33
CA VAL A 480 5.58 -1.36 14.23
C VAL A 480 6.96 -1.93 14.50
N ALA A 481 7.77 -2.04 13.46
CA ALA A 481 9.10 -2.63 13.53
C ALA A 481 10.14 -1.68 14.13
N ASN A 482 10.03 -0.39 13.80
CA ASN A 482 10.95 0.62 14.28
C ASN A 482 10.33 2.02 14.24
N LEU A 483 10.81 2.90 15.12
CA LEU A 483 10.51 4.33 15.13
C LEU A 483 11.82 5.12 15.04
N SER A 484 11.86 6.13 14.17
CA SER A 484 12.96 7.09 14.18
C SER A 484 12.96 7.92 15.45
N PRO A 485 14.10 8.50 15.85
CA PRO A 485 14.11 9.57 16.84
C PRO A 485 13.14 10.69 16.45
N VAL A 486 12.58 11.34 17.48
CA VAL A 486 11.75 12.53 17.30
C VAL A 486 12.61 13.66 16.77
N ARG A 487 12.15 14.33 15.72
CA ARG A 487 12.81 15.51 15.14
C ARG A 487 11.86 16.68 15.02
N VAL A 488 12.41 17.89 15.07
CA VAL A 488 11.67 19.11 14.73
C VAL A 488 11.66 19.24 13.21
N VAL A 489 10.47 19.37 12.62
CA VAL A 489 10.28 19.60 11.17
C VAL A 489 9.73 20.99 10.86
N TYR A 490 9.35 21.75 11.89
CA TYR A 490 8.95 23.14 11.77
C TYR A 490 9.27 23.84 13.09
N ASP A 491 9.94 24.99 13.00
CA ASP A 491 10.14 25.93 14.10
C ASP A 491 9.71 27.33 13.65
N ALA A 492 8.72 27.89 14.34
CA ALA A 492 8.19 29.22 14.07
C ALA A 492 9.23 30.34 14.34
N ALA A 493 10.20 30.11 15.22
CA ALA A 493 11.28 31.06 15.51
C ALA A 493 12.24 31.21 14.32
N GLU A 494 12.40 30.17 13.52
CA GLU A 494 13.26 30.14 12.33
C GLU A 494 12.55 30.70 11.07
N GLN A 495 11.22 30.86 11.10
CA GLN A 495 10.47 31.38 9.96
C GLN A 495 10.53 32.93 9.88
N PRO A 496 10.55 33.51 8.66
CA PRO A 496 10.55 34.96 8.47
C PRO A 496 9.32 35.63 9.10
N GLY A 497 9.50 36.84 9.63
CA GLY A 497 8.45 37.60 10.34
C GLY A 497 7.16 37.79 9.55
N ASP A 498 7.27 37.95 8.23
CA ASP A 498 6.19 38.21 7.29
C ASP A 498 5.29 36.97 7.09
N HIS A 499 5.80 35.79 7.42
CA HIS A 499 5.13 34.49 7.32
C HIS A 499 4.89 33.82 8.68
N LYS A 500 5.06 34.56 9.79
CA LYS A 500 4.52 34.20 11.12
C LYS A 500 3.00 34.35 11.09
N LEU A 501 2.35 33.48 10.32
CA LEU A 501 0.93 33.52 10.04
C LEU A 501 0.16 33.23 11.34
N SER A 502 -0.72 34.14 11.78
CA SER A 502 -1.76 33.90 12.80
C SER A 502 -1.31 33.56 14.24
N ARG A 503 -2.10 34.01 15.24
CA ARG A 503 -2.03 33.59 16.66
C ARG A 503 -2.22 32.08 16.88
N SER A 504 -2.62 31.32 15.86
CA SER A 504 -2.90 29.89 15.90
C SER A 504 -1.78 29.00 15.34
N THR A 505 -0.62 29.56 15.00
CA THR A 505 0.52 28.78 14.51
C THR A 505 1.24 28.11 15.67
N PRO A 506 1.51 26.79 15.58
CA PRO A 506 2.25 26.08 16.61
C PRO A 506 3.67 26.62 16.71
N ALA A 507 4.27 26.58 17.89
CA ALA A 507 5.67 26.96 18.04
C ALA A 507 6.58 25.94 17.34
N LEU A 508 6.29 24.66 17.54
CA LEU A 508 7.06 23.54 17.00
C LEU A 508 6.16 22.50 16.36
N VAL A 509 6.63 21.85 15.30
CA VAL A 509 6.07 20.58 14.82
C VAL A 509 7.15 19.52 14.92
N TYR A 510 6.80 18.44 15.60
CA TYR A 510 7.64 17.26 15.72
C TYR A 510 7.19 16.20 14.73
N SER A 511 8.13 15.43 14.20
CA SER A 511 7.89 14.30 13.30
C SER A 511 8.63 13.06 13.78
N VAL A 512 8.01 11.91 13.60
CA VAL A 512 8.60 10.57 13.74
C VAL A 512 8.24 9.76 12.50
N ARG A 513 9.21 9.01 11.99
CA ARG A 513 8.99 8.02 10.94
C ARG A 513 8.87 6.64 11.58
N ALA A 514 7.88 5.89 11.14
CA ALA A 514 7.70 4.51 11.56
C ALA A 514 7.91 3.55 10.39
N LEU A 515 8.53 2.41 10.68
CA LEU A 515 8.59 1.27 9.79
C LEU A 515 7.61 0.21 10.27
N VAL A 516 6.75 -0.23 9.36
CA VAL A 516 5.70 -1.21 9.65
C VAL A 516 6.00 -2.50 8.89
N ASN A 517 5.94 -3.64 9.57
CA ASN A 517 5.99 -4.95 8.92
C ASN A 517 4.57 -5.42 8.62
N HIS A 518 4.38 -5.92 7.40
CA HIS A 518 3.18 -6.64 7.01
C HIS A 518 3.45 -8.12 7.22
N ILE A 519 2.52 -8.84 7.83
CA ILE A 519 2.66 -10.27 8.11
C ILE A 519 1.67 -10.99 7.21
N GLY A 520 2.14 -11.94 6.40
CA GLY A 520 1.33 -12.73 5.47
C GLY A 520 1.49 -14.22 5.73
N LYS A 521 0.55 -15.03 5.21
CA LYS A 521 0.66 -16.49 5.26
C LYS A 521 1.45 -17.01 4.05
N ILE A 522 2.63 -17.58 4.29
CA ILE A 522 3.51 -18.17 3.27
C ILE A 522 3.61 -19.67 3.54
N GLY A 523 2.96 -20.49 2.71
CA GLY A 523 2.75 -21.90 3.03
C GLY A 523 1.87 -22.04 4.27
N GLU A 524 2.37 -22.74 5.29
CA GLU A 524 1.69 -22.87 6.59
C GLU A 524 2.18 -21.90 7.67
N GLU A 525 3.17 -21.05 7.36
CA GLU A 525 3.77 -20.15 8.34
C GLU A 525 3.35 -18.69 8.12
N TYR A 526 3.32 -17.91 9.19
CA TYR A 526 3.20 -16.46 9.10
C TYR A 526 4.59 -15.83 9.05
N ARG A 527 4.81 -14.97 8.04
CA ARG A 527 6.09 -14.33 7.81
C ARG A 527 5.91 -12.87 7.44
N THR A 528 6.84 -12.04 7.86
CA THR A 528 6.90 -10.64 7.43
C THR A 528 7.16 -10.60 5.93
N PHE A 529 6.49 -9.71 5.22
CA PHE A 529 6.69 -9.52 3.80
C PHE A 529 6.55 -8.05 3.42
N ALA A 530 7.03 -7.72 2.22
CA ALA A 530 6.83 -6.44 1.59
C ALA A 530 6.12 -6.66 0.24
N GLY A 531 5.26 -5.72 -0.15
CA GLY A 531 4.48 -5.75 -1.38
C GLY A 531 4.54 -4.39 -2.06
N PHE A 532 4.40 -4.36 -3.38
CA PHE A 532 4.45 -3.12 -4.17
C PHE A 532 3.25 -2.21 -3.90
N MET A 533 2.13 -2.83 -3.48
CA MET A 533 0.91 -2.14 -3.06
C MET A 533 0.91 -1.84 -1.56
N LEU A 534 1.99 -2.18 -0.83
CA LEU A 534 2.03 -2.06 0.62
C LEU A 534 3.00 -0.97 1.09
N HIS A 535 2.50 -0.05 1.89
CA HIS A 535 3.22 1.09 2.42
C HIS A 535 3.78 0.78 3.80
N ARG A 536 5.11 0.58 3.87
CA ARG A 536 5.81 0.29 5.13
C ARG A 536 6.29 1.53 5.88
N ARG A 537 6.48 2.66 5.20
CA ARG A 537 6.97 3.90 5.82
C ARG A 537 5.79 4.80 6.14
N TRP A 538 5.63 5.07 7.42
CA TRP A 538 4.60 5.94 7.95
C TRP A 538 5.25 7.16 8.57
N GLU A 539 4.58 8.30 8.49
CA GLU A 539 5.01 9.52 9.17
C GLU A 539 3.92 9.95 10.13
N LEU A 540 4.33 10.29 11.35
CA LEU A 540 3.48 10.86 12.37
C LEU A 540 4.03 12.22 12.77
N GLN A 541 3.13 13.18 12.99
CA GLN A 541 3.48 14.50 13.47
C GLN A 541 2.61 14.88 14.67
N ARG A 542 3.14 15.78 15.50
CA ARG A 542 2.36 16.47 16.54
C ARG A 542 2.70 17.96 16.52
N LEU A 543 1.69 18.77 16.86
CA LEU A 543 1.84 20.22 17.03
C LEU A 543 2.13 20.51 18.49
N ASP A 544 3.26 21.15 18.79
CA ASP A 544 3.74 21.42 20.15
C ASP A 544 3.70 20.15 21.03
N ASP A 545 3.01 20.20 22.17
CA ASP A 545 2.77 19.06 23.08
C ASP A 545 1.42 18.36 22.82
N GLY A 546 0.81 18.61 21.67
CA GLY A 546 -0.43 17.96 21.25
C GLY A 546 -0.25 16.48 20.89
N PRO A 547 -1.35 15.82 20.48
CA PRO A 547 -1.34 14.40 20.22
C PRO A 547 -0.63 14.06 18.90
N TRP A 548 -0.03 12.87 18.84
CA TRP A 548 0.52 12.34 17.60
C TRP A 548 -0.58 11.95 16.62
N ARG A 549 -0.39 12.29 15.33
CA ARG A 549 -1.30 11.96 14.24
C ARG A 549 -0.54 11.53 13.00
N ILE A 550 -1.11 10.61 12.24
CA ILE A 550 -0.55 10.11 10.99
C ILE A 550 -0.69 11.19 9.90
N THR A 551 0.41 11.53 9.26
CA THR A 551 0.47 12.52 8.16
C THR A 551 0.83 11.90 6.81
N SER A 552 1.16 10.61 6.75
CA SER A 552 1.29 9.90 5.48
C SER A 552 -0.08 9.67 4.83
N THR A 553 -0.22 10.03 3.55
CA THR A 553 -1.47 9.89 2.78
C THR A 553 -1.75 8.48 2.27
N HIS A 554 -0.84 7.54 2.52
CA HIS A 554 -0.97 6.17 2.06
C HIS A 554 -1.62 5.32 3.15
N ALA A 555 -2.54 4.44 2.75
CA ALA A 555 -3.01 3.33 3.58
C ALA A 555 -2.22 2.06 3.24
N ILE A 556 -2.40 0.99 4.05
CA ILE A 556 -1.70 -0.31 4.00
C ILE A 556 -1.15 -0.66 2.63
#